data_AF-A0A7J6RFX7-F1
#
_entry.id   AF-A0A7J6RFX7-F1
#
_cell.length_a   1.000
_cell.length_b   1.000
_cell.length_c   1.000
_cell.angle_alpha   90.00
_cell.angle_beta   90.00
_cell.angle_gamma   90.00
#
_symmetry.space_group_name_H-M   'P 1'
#
loop_
_entity.id
_entity.type
_entity.pdbx_description
1 polymer ?
#
loop_
_entity_poly.entity_id
_entity_poly.type
_entity_poly.pdbx_seq_one_letter_code
_entity_poly.pdbx_strand_id
1 'polypeptide(L)'
;MPVLFKSTGYNCRVFLYRGRVLLVRPKMLLADDGNYRESRWFAPWPIERGLEEIILPDVVQDAQPADSRQQTCPFGFGVVQLADCAVGCEACEELWAPENPHTVMALDGVDIIANGSGSHHELRKLKTRLK
;
A
#
# COMPACT_ATOMS: atom_id res chain seq x y z
N MET A 1 0.68 -7.48 2.20
CA MET A 1 0.89 -8.81 1.60
C MET A 1 1.56 -8.65 0.24
N PRO A 2 2.35 -9.63 -0.23
CA PRO A 2 2.84 -9.64 -1.61
C PRO A 2 1.67 -9.85 -2.60
N VAL A 3 1.69 -9.17 -3.74
CA VAL A 3 0.70 -9.32 -4.83
C VAL A 3 1.43 -9.37 -6.17
N LEU A 4 1.01 -10.28 -7.05
CA LEU A 4 1.48 -10.36 -8.43
C LEU A 4 0.53 -9.55 -9.32
N PHE A 5 1.04 -8.53 -9.99
CA PHE A 5 0.28 -7.71 -10.93
C PHE A 5 1.02 -7.62 -12.27
N LYS A 6 0.36 -8.03 -13.36
CA LYS A 6 0.97 -8.12 -14.71
C LYS A 6 2.33 -8.84 -14.68
N SER A 7 2.36 -9.99 -14.02
CA SER A 7 3.56 -10.83 -13.82
C SER A 7 4.71 -10.18 -13.04
N THR A 8 4.46 -9.06 -12.35
CA THR A 8 5.43 -8.35 -11.52
C THR A 8 5.02 -8.43 -10.05
N GLY A 9 5.96 -8.76 -9.16
CA GLY A 9 5.71 -8.86 -7.72
C GLY A 9 5.78 -7.49 -7.04
N TYR A 10 4.83 -7.19 -6.17
CA TYR A 10 4.78 -5.94 -5.39
C TYR A 10 4.54 -6.21 -3.90
N ASN A 11 5.18 -5.43 -3.02
CA ASN A 11 4.87 -5.41 -1.59
C ASN A 11 3.66 -4.48 -1.37
N CYS A 12 2.48 -5.04 -1.08
CA CYS A 12 1.25 -4.27 -1.06
C CYS A 12 0.63 -4.12 0.33
N ARG A 13 -0.21 -3.10 0.46
CA ARG A 13 -1.27 -2.96 1.47
C ARG A 13 -2.62 -3.18 0.79
N VAL A 14 -3.55 -3.80 1.50
CA VAL A 14 -4.87 -4.12 0.95
C VAL A 14 -5.91 -3.51 1.87
N PHE A 15 -6.70 -2.59 1.33
CA PHE A 15 -7.82 -1.96 2.03
C PHE A 15 -9.05 -2.83 1.86
N LEU A 16 -9.59 -3.31 2.97
CA LEU A 16 -10.76 -4.19 3.00
C LEU A 16 -11.85 -3.52 3.83
N TYR A 17 -13.08 -3.53 3.31
CA TYR A 17 -14.24 -3.05 4.06
C TYR A 17 -15.50 -3.81 3.64
N ARG A 18 -16.24 -4.34 4.63
CA ARG A 18 -17.51 -5.07 4.42
C ARG A 18 -17.44 -6.13 3.32
N GLY A 19 -16.36 -6.92 3.30
CA GLY A 19 -16.17 -8.00 2.32
C GLY A 19 -15.73 -7.56 0.93
N ARG A 20 -15.45 -6.27 0.71
CA ARG A 20 -14.92 -5.73 -0.56
C ARG A 20 -13.45 -5.36 -0.43
N VAL A 21 -12.71 -5.51 -1.52
CA VAL A 21 -11.35 -4.98 -1.69
C VAL A 21 -11.46 -3.58 -2.28
N LEU A 22 -11.20 -2.56 -1.46
CA LEU A 22 -11.35 -1.16 -1.89
C LEU A 22 -10.15 -0.67 -2.71
N LEU A 23 -8.94 -1.10 -2.32
CA LEU A 23 -7.69 -0.68 -2.94
C LEU A 23 -6.58 -1.69 -2.60
N VAL A 24 -5.77 -2.04 -3.60
CA VAL A 24 -4.48 -2.70 -3.41
C VAL A 24 -3.37 -1.68 -3.69
N ARG A 25 -2.71 -1.23 -2.63
CA ARG A 25 -1.70 -0.18 -2.69
C ARG A 25 -0.28 -0.78 -2.65
N PRO A 26 0.44 -0.84 -3.78
CA PRO A 26 1.84 -1.28 -3.80
C PRO A 26 2.79 -0.24 -3.18
N LYS A 27 3.88 -0.72 -2.57
CA LYS A 27 4.99 0.10 -2.10
C LYS A 27 5.70 0.75 -3.29
N MET A 28 5.98 2.05 -3.18
CA MET A 28 6.64 2.87 -4.20
C MET A 28 8.13 2.99 -3.95
N LEU A 29 8.56 2.97 -2.68
CA LEU A 29 9.98 3.00 -2.31
C LEU A 29 10.38 1.71 -1.59
N LEU A 30 11.31 0.96 -2.18
CA LEU A 30 11.79 -0.29 -1.60
C LEU A 30 12.97 -0.07 -0.65
N ALA A 31 13.10 -0.95 0.33
CA ALA A 31 14.19 -0.98 1.28
C ALA A 31 15.29 -1.93 0.79
N ASP A 32 16.47 -1.38 0.47
CA ASP A 32 17.62 -2.16 0.01
C ASP A 32 18.92 -1.86 0.77
N ASP A 33 18.85 -1.03 1.82
CA ASP A 33 20.00 -0.70 2.66
C ASP A 33 20.16 -1.67 3.85
N GLY A 34 21.39 -1.79 4.36
CA GLY A 34 21.73 -2.62 5.52
C GLY A 34 21.31 -4.07 5.33
N ASN A 35 20.34 -4.52 6.14
CA ASN A 35 19.81 -5.89 6.15
C ASN A 35 18.64 -6.11 5.17
N TYR A 36 18.15 -5.07 4.50
CA TYR A 36 16.97 -5.14 3.63
C TYR A 36 17.35 -5.38 2.18
N ARG A 37 16.59 -6.22 1.46
CA ARG A 37 16.83 -6.56 0.03
C ARG A 37 15.50 -6.72 -0.72
N GLU A 38 14.57 -5.77 -0.52
CA GLU A 38 13.24 -5.88 -1.11
C GLU A 38 13.27 -5.96 -2.65
N SER A 39 14.19 -5.24 -3.31
CA SER A 39 14.34 -5.27 -4.78
C SER A 39 14.69 -6.64 -5.35
N ARG A 40 15.17 -7.58 -4.52
CA ARG A 40 15.37 -8.97 -4.93
C ARG A 40 14.07 -9.67 -5.32
N TRP A 41 12.94 -9.24 -4.76
CA TRP A 41 11.65 -9.94 -4.89
C TRP A 41 10.52 -9.06 -5.42
N PHE A 42 10.61 -7.75 -5.22
CA PHE A 42 9.54 -6.81 -5.53
C PHE A 42 10.03 -5.70 -6.46
N ALA A 43 9.12 -5.16 -7.26
CA ALA A 43 9.30 -3.91 -7.98
C ALA A 43 8.65 -2.75 -7.22
N PRO A 44 9.21 -1.53 -7.27
CA PRO A 44 8.52 -0.33 -6.82
C PRO A 44 7.35 0.01 -7.76
N TRP A 45 6.28 0.58 -7.22
CA TRP A 45 5.22 1.17 -8.04
C TRP A 45 5.58 2.61 -8.46
N PRO A 46 5.58 2.92 -9.77
CA PRO A 46 5.83 4.29 -10.23
C PRO A 46 4.64 5.20 -9.93
N ILE A 47 4.89 6.35 -9.31
CA ILE A 47 3.83 7.28 -8.88
C ILE A 47 3.02 7.83 -10.07
N GLU A 48 3.69 8.05 -11.21
CA GLU A 48 3.13 8.55 -12.45
C GLU A 48 2.15 7.56 -13.12
N ARG A 49 2.20 6.29 -12.71
CA ARG A 49 1.34 5.24 -13.26
C ARG A 49 -0.10 5.32 -12.76
N GLY A 50 -0.33 6.03 -11.65
CA GLY A 50 -1.67 6.23 -11.08
C GLY A 50 -2.32 4.92 -10.62
N LEU A 51 -3.65 4.84 -10.78
CA LEU A 51 -4.46 3.66 -10.49
C LEU A 51 -4.73 2.86 -11.75
N GLU A 52 -4.59 1.54 -11.65
CA GLU A 52 -5.03 0.55 -12.64
C GLU A 52 -6.03 -0.41 -12.00
N GLU A 53 -6.66 -1.27 -12.80
CA GLU A 53 -7.49 -2.36 -12.27
C GLU A 53 -6.71 -3.67 -12.18
N ILE A 54 -6.82 -4.36 -11.05
CA ILE A 54 -6.38 -5.74 -10.86
C ILE A 54 -7.58 -6.67 -10.80
N ILE A 55 -7.47 -7.82 -11.48
CA ILE A 55 -8.44 -8.92 -11.37
C ILE A 55 -8.21 -9.61 -10.03
N LEU A 56 -9.25 -9.73 -9.22
CA LEU A 56 -9.19 -10.43 -7.95
C LEU A 56 -9.13 -11.95 -8.18
N PRO A 57 -8.28 -12.69 -7.43
CA PRO A 57 -8.23 -14.15 -7.54
C PRO A 57 -9.58 -14.80 -7.21
N ASP A 58 -9.89 -15.93 -7.85
CA ASP A 58 -11.17 -16.65 -7.66
C ASP A 58 -11.50 -16.89 -6.18
N VAL A 59 -10.50 -17.27 -5.35
CA VAL A 59 -10.67 -17.46 -3.90
C VAL A 59 -11.18 -16.21 -3.17
N VAL A 60 -10.80 -15.01 -3.63
CA VAL A 60 -11.28 -13.74 -3.07
C VAL A 60 -12.70 -13.43 -3.54
N GLN A 61 -13.02 -13.78 -4.78
CA GLN A 61 -14.37 -13.60 -5.33
C GLN A 61 -15.37 -14.57 -4.72
N ASP A 62 -14.98 -15.83 -4.55
CA ASP A 62 -15.81 -16.90 -3.99
C ASP A 62 -16.08 -16.71 -2.48
N ALA A 63 -15.19 -15.99 -1.78
CA ALA A 63 -15.40 -15.60 -0.39
C ALA A 63 -16.51 -14.53 -0.22
N GLN A 64 -16.99 -13.94 -1.31
CA GLN A 64 -18.05 -12.91 -1.30
C GLN A 64 -19.42 -13.53 -1.64
N PRO A 65 -20.54 -12.90 -1.25
CA PRO A 65 -21.87 -13.37 -1.61
C PRO A 65 -22.04 -13.51 -3.13
N ALA A 66 -22.70 -14.59 -3.56
CA ALA A 66 -22.78 -14.98 -4.97
C ALA A 66 -23.44 -13.90 -5.87
N ASP A 67 -24.35 -13.10 -5.31
CA ASP A 67 -25.07 -12.02 -5.98
C ASP A 67 -24.28 -10.70 -6.07
N SER A 68 -23.10 -10.63 -5.44
CA SER A 68 -22.37 -9.37 -5.27
C SER A 68 -20.84 -9.51 -5.41
N ARG A 69 -20.36 -10.54 -6.09
CA ARG A 69 -18.92 -10.81 -6.27
C ARG A 69 -18.20 -9.68 -7.00
N GLN A 70 -17.17 -9.14 -6.36
CA GLN A 70 -16.24 -8.18 -6.94
C GLN A 70 -15.23 -8.89 -7.84
N GLN A 71 -15.19 -8.51 -9.11
CA GLN A 71 -14.26 -9.08 -10.11
C GLN A 71 -12.91 -8.35 -10.11
N THR A 72 -12.94 -7.03 -9.97
CA THR A 72 -11.76 -6.17 -10.03
C THR A 72 -11.71 -5.22 -8.84
N CYS A 73 -10.52 -4.70 -8.54
CA CYS A 73 -10.35 -3.57 -7.63
C CYS A 73 -9.26 -2.62 -8.14
N PRO A 74 -9.25 -1.37 -7.66
CA PRO A 74 -8.14 -0.45 -7.89
C PRO A 74 -6.81 -0.99 -7.35
N PHE A 75 -5.75 -0.87 -8.15
CA PHE A 75 -4.37 -1.20 -7.83
C PHE A 75 -3.46 -0.01 -8.16
N GLY A 76 -2.71 0.48 -7.18
CA GLY A 76 -1.75 1.57 -7.40
C GLY A 76 -1.70 2.58 -6.26
N PHE A 77 -1.16 3.76 -6.55
CA PHE A 77 -1.09 4.85 -5.59
C PHE A 77 -2.42 5.61 -5.54
N GLY A 78 -3.12 5.50 -4.42
CA GLY A 78 -4.41 6.15 -4.20
C GLY A 78 -4.81 6.12 -2.73
N VAL A 79 -5.94 6.76 -2.44
CA VAL A 79 -6.50 6.92 -1.10
C VAL A 79 -7.97 6.47 -1.10
N VAL A 80 -8.49 6.10 0.06
CA VAL A 80 -9.88 5.69 0.23
C VAL A 80 -10.66 6.84 0.84
N GLN A 81 -11.56 7.44 0.07
CA GLN A 81 -12.53 8.41 0.56
C GLN A 81 -13.71 7.67 1.21
N LEU A 82 -13.99 7.96 2.47
CA LEU A 82 -15.18 7.55 3.20
C LEU A 82 -16.14 8.74 3.34
N ALA A 83 -17.28 8.52 3.98
CA ALA A 83 -18.31 9.55 4.12
C ALA A 83 -17.88 10.73 5.02
N ASP A 84 -16.98 10.47 5.97
CA ASP A 84 -16.59 11.39 7.04
C ASP A 84 -15.08 11.61 7.15
N CYS A 85 -14.27 10.83 6.43
CA CYS A 85 -12.82 11.00 6.37
C CYS A 85 -12.21 10.38 5.12
N ALA A 86 -10.97 10.74 4.82
CA ALA A 86 -10.11 10.12 3.83
C ALA A 86 -8.96 9.36 4.52
N VAL A 87 -8.69 8.15 4.05
CA VAL A 87 -7.65 7.28 4.59
C VAL A 87 -6.64 6.91 3.51
N GLY A 88 -5.38 7.25 3.75
CA GLY A 88 -4.23 6.87 2.94
C GLY A 88 -3.32 5.89 3.67
N CYS A 89 -2.34 5.34 2.95
CA CYS A 89 -1.24 4.64 3.60
C CYS A 89 0.08 4.86 2.89
N GLU A 90 1.12 4.75 3.70
CA GLU A 90 2.51 4.61 3.30
C GLU A 90 3.10 3.36 3.97
N ALA A 91 4.30 2.97 3.52
CA ALA A 91 4.93 1.73 3.92
C ALA A 91 6.40 1.96 4.29
N CYS A 92 6.68 1.81 5.59
CA CYS A 92 8.02 1.70 6.15
C CYS A 92 8.95 2.84 5.69
N GLU A 93 9.91 2.56 4.81
CA GLU A 93 10.93 3.49 4.32
C GLU A 93 10.35 4.72 3.62
N GLU A 94 9.14 4.62 3.05
CA GLU A 94 8.46 5.75 2.41
C GLU A 94 8.25 6.95 3.34
N LEU A 95 8.09 6.72 4.65
CA LEU A 95 7.93 7.77 5.65
C LEU A 95 9.12 8.74 5.69
N TRP A 96 10.31 8.22 5.43
CA TRP A 96 11.59 8.93 5.54
C TRP A 96 12.13 9.40 4.19
N ALA A 97 11.40 9.13 3.10
CA ALA A 97 11.80 9.52 1.77
C ALA A 97 11.79 11.05 1.64
N PRO A 98 12.74 11.66 0.90
CA PRO A 98 12.69 13.09 0.62
C PRO A 98 11.39 13.52 -0.06
N GLU A 99 10.94 12.72 -1.03
CA GLU A 99 9.62 12.83 -1.67
C GLU A 99 8.70 11.77 -1.09
N ASN A 100 8.21 12.01 0.12
CA ASN A 100 7.35 11.04 0.80
C ASN A 100 5.89 11.10 0.30
N PRO A 101 5.15 9.98 0.39
CA PRO A 101 3.77 9.93 -0.08
C PRO A 101 2.82 10.78 0.78
N HIS A 102 3.09 10.90 2.08
CA HIS A 102 2.20 11.60 3.00
C HIS A 102 2.12 13.11 2.75
N THR A 103 3.16 13.74 2.19
CA THR A 103 3.10 15.17 1.85
C THR A 103 2.02 15.43 0.81
N VAL A 104 1.98 14.65 -0.27
CA VAL A 104 0.95 14.79 -1.31
C VAL A 104 -0.42 14.40 -0.77
N MET A 105 -0.53 13.32 0.01
CA MET A 105 -1.79 12.94 0.66
C MET A 105 -2.33 14.05 1.58
N ALA A 106 -1.48 14.65 2.41
CA ALA A 106 -1.89 15.70 3.34
C ALA A 106 -2.35 16.96 2.58
N LEU A 107 -1.67 17.32 1.49
CA LEU A 107 -2.08 18.44 0.63
C LEU A 107 -3.40 18.16 -0.10
N ASP A 108 -3.71 16.89 -0.38
CA ASP A 108 -4.97 16.43 -0.98
C ASP A 108 -6.10 16.24 0.05
N GLY A 109 -5.86 16.61 1.32
CA GLY A 109 -6.88 16.57 2.37
C GLY A 109 -7.10 15.20 3.01
N VAL A 110 -6.13 14.29 2.94
CA VAL A 110 -6.23 12.98 3.61
C VAL A 110 -6.13 13.15 5.14
N ASP A 111 -7.17 12.72 5.85
CA ASP A 111 -7.27 12.87 7.31
C ASP A 111 -6.40 11.87 8.07
N ILE A 112 -6.35 10.62 7.60
CA ILE A 112 -5.68 9.52 8.31
C ILE A 112 -4.65 8.88 7.39
N ILE A 113 -3.39 8.85 7.84
CA ILE A 113 -2.29 8.22 7.11
C ILE A 113 -1.72 7.08 7.96
N ALA A 114 -1.94 5.84 7.50
CA ALA A 114 -1.39 4.66 8.15
C ALA A 114 0.01 4.32 7.61
N ASN A 115 0.97 4.02 8.49
CA ASN A 115 2.28 3.48 8.08
C ASN A 115 2.42 2.00 8.47
N GLY A 116 2.42 1.12 7.48
CA GLY A 116 2.71 -0.31 7.70
C GLY A 116 4.20 -0.59 7.66
N SER A 117 4.87 -0.70 8.81
CA SER A 117 6.32 -0.88 8.94
C SER A 117 6.76 -2.32 9.25
N GLY A 118 7.94 -2.70 8.75
CA GLY A 118 8.63 -3.97 9.04
C GLY A 118 10.06 -3.75 9.53
N SER A 119 10.25 -2.86 10.51
CA SER A 119 11.58 -2.41 10.94
C SER A 119 12.20 -3.34 12.00
N HIS A 120 13.41 -3.84 11.75
CA HIS A 120 14.13 -4.69 12.71
C HIS A 120 14.58 -3.89 13.93
N HIS A 121 14.79 -4.56 15.06
CA HIS A 121 15.35 -3.91 16.24
C HIS A 121 16.77 -3.39 15.98
N GLU A 122 17.08 -2.20 16.49
CA GLU A 122 18.42 -1.63 16.48
C GLU A 122 18.57 -0.72 17.71
N LEU A 123 19.74 -0.80 18.36
CA LEU A 123 19.99 -0.07 19.59
C LEU A 123 19.81 1.44 19.35
N ARG A 124 18.97 2.08 20.17
CA ARG A 124 18.62 3.52 20.13
C ARG A 124 17.82 4.00 18.90
N LYS A 125 17.47 3.14 17.93
CA LYS A 125 16.69 3.53 16.73
C LYS A 125 15.28 4.07 17.05
N LEU A 126 14.64 3.62 18.13
CA LEU A 126 13.29 4.11 18.47
C LEU A 126 13.22 5.64 18.57
N LYS A 127 14.30 6.28 19.03
CA LYS A 127 14.38 7.74 19.17
C LYS A 127 14.27 8.46 17.82
N THR A 128 14.75 7.89 16.72
CA THR A 128 14.63 8.53 15.40
C THR A 128 13.24 8.31 14.79
N ARG A 129 12.52 7.26 15.21
CA ARG A 129 11.18 6.93 14.70
C ARG A 129 10.04 7.72 15.35
N LEU A 130 10.28 8.32 16.52
CA LEU A 130 9.28 9.09 17.29
C LEU A 130 9.53 10.61 17.25
N LYS A 131 10.56 11.05 16.54
CA LYS A 131 10.85 12.48 16.32
C LYS A 131 10.01 13.00 15.16
#